data_AF-D8J6F4-F1
#
_entry.id   AF-D8J6F4-F1
#
_cell.length_a   1.000
_cell.length_b   1.000
_cell.length_c   1.000
_cell.angle_alpha   90.00
_cell.angle_beta   90.00
_cell.angle_gamma   90.00
#
_symmetry.space_group_name_H-M   'P 1'
#
loop_
_entity.id
_entity.type
_entity.pdbx_description
1 polymer ?
#
loop_
_entity_poly.entity_id
_entity_poly.type
_entity_poly.pdbx_seq_one_letter_code
_entity_poly.pdbx_strand_id
1 'polypeptide(L)'
;MSNSGQRFDRLPETDEERDLDGRATREEVVEWWDERFGIGSEKFAEHTFWEKGAGKIWIFHDEVPSPTEIEGLGMKFLRTRQEHWKPTTNAVQRFGRGATRNVIDLDPEQAMAFVRGEDQEIEWDGDWGYLIAAHEIAGEREPLGVGLYLHGELRSVVPKGRRRED
;
A
#
# COMPACT_ATOMS: atom_id res chain seq x y z
N MET A 1 -7.60 9.73 23.41
CA MET A 1 -8.78 9.17 22.69
C MET A 1 -8.54 7.67 22.43
N SER A 2 -9.38 6.94 21.72
CA SER A 2 -9.10 5.53 21.38
C SER A 2 -9.56 5.22 19.97
N ASN A 3 -8.80 4.41 19.23
CA ASN A 3 -9.17 4.01 17.87
C ASN A 3 -10.52 3.27 17.83
N SER A 4 -11.49 3.82 17.11
CA SER A 4 -12.83 3.24 16.95
C SER A 4 -12.96 2.54 15.60
N GLY A 5 -13.45 1.29 15.60
CA GLY A 5 -13.74 0.54 14.38
C GLY A 5 -14.97 1.02 13.62
N GLN A 6 -15.77 1.92 14.21
CA GLN A 6 -17.07 2.35 13.70
C GLN A 6 -17.02 3.70 12.96
N ARG A 7 -15.92 4.44 13.06
CA ARG A 7 -15.78 5.77 12.46
C ARG A 7 -14.43 5.96 11.78
N PHE A 8 -14.34 6.99 10.96
CA PHE A 8 -13.11 7.50 10.39
C PHE A 8 -12.65 8.72 11.18
N ASP A 9 -11.41 8.67 11.64
CA ASP A 9 -10.72 9.80 12.24
C ASP A 9 -9.64 10.28 11.25
N ARG A 10 -9.59 11.59 10.97
CA ARG A 10 -8.54 12.19 10.14
C ARG A 10 -7.19 11.92 10.80
N LEU A 11 -6.18 11.56 10.01
CA LEU A 11 -4.82 11.45 10.54
C LEU A 11 -4.31 12.84 10.96
N PRO A 12 -3.59 12.95 12.09
CA PRO A 12 -2.81 14.15 12.38
C PRO A 12 -1.83 14.42 11.24
N GLU A 13 -1.56 15.68 10.93
CA GLU A 13 -0.68 16.01 9.80
C GLU A 13 0.78 15.67 10.14
N THR A 14 1.19 15.91 11.40
CA THR A 14 2.56 15.74 11.90
C THR A 14 2.60 15.02 13.26
N ASP A 15 3.81 14.70 13.73
CA ASP A 15 4.04 14.08 15.04
C ASP A 15 3.60 14.95 16.22
N GLU A 16 3.73 16.27 16.10
CA GLU A 16 3.32 17.22 17.16
C GLU A 16 1.80 17.24 17.35
N GLU A 17 1.05 16.95 16.29
CA GLU A 17 -0.41 16.89 16.30
C GLU A 17 -0.94 15.52 16.73
N ARG A 18 -0.05 14.55 17.00
CA ARG A 18 -0.43 13.17 17.30
C ARG A 18 -1.22 13.09 18.62
N ASP A 19 -2.48 12.67 18.50
CA ASP A 19 -3.41 12.57 19.62
C ASP A 19 -3.36 11.21 20.33
N LEU A 20 -2.73 10.21 19.70
CA LEU A 20 -2.62 8.84 20.17
C LEU A 20 -1.24 8.26 19.88
N ASP A 21 -0.62 7.71 20.92
CA ASP A 21 0.67 7.02 20.79
C ASP A 21 0.60 5.89 19.74
N GLY A 22 1.61 5.84 18.87
CA GLY A 22 1.70 4.89 17.76
C GLY A 22 0.71 5.08 16.61
N ARG A 23 -0.14 6.10 16.62
CA ARG A 23 -1.06 6.42 15.50
C ARG A 23 -0.32 7.10 14.37
N ALA A 24 -0.34 6.53 13.17
CA ALA A 24 0.34 7.11 12.01
C ALA A 24 -0.10 8.55 11.72
N THR A 25 0.84 9.40 11.32
CA THR A 25 0.58 10.76 10.82
C THR A 25 0.49 10.77 9.29
N ARG A 26 0.00 11.87 8.72
CA ARG A 26 0.04 12.06 7.26
C ARG A 26 1.48 12.06 6.76
N GLU A 27 2.36 12.81 7.42
CA GLU A 27 3.77 12.93 7.07
C GLU A 27 4.45 11.56 6.99
N GLU A 28 4.34 10.75 8.06
CA GLU A 28 4.92 9.40 8.09
C GLU A 28 4.38 8.50 6.96
N VAL A 29 3.07 8.58 6.67
CA VAL A 29 2.46 7.80 5.59
C VAL A 29 3.02 8.19 4.23
N VAL A 30 3.16 9.49 3.96
CA VAL A 30 3.68 9.98 2.68
C VAL A 30 5.17 9.69 2.54
N GLU A 31 5.96 9.95 3.58
CA GLU A 31 7.39 9.67 3.64
C GLU A 31 7.64 8.18 3.42
N TRP A 32 6.93 7.30 4.11
CA TRP A 32 7.09 5.86 3.94
C TRP A 32 6.86 5.40 2.48
N TRP A 33 5.84 5.94 1.80
CA TRP A 33 5.58 5.60 0.39
C TRP A 33 6.67 6.12 -0.54
N ASP A 34 7.18 7.33 -0.28
CA ASP A 34 8.28 7.86 -1.05
C ASP A 34 9.56 7.06 -0.79
N GLU A 35 9.96 6.84 0.46
CA GLU A 35 11.15 6.07 0.81
C GLU A 35 11.10 4.63 0.29
N ARG A 36 9.95 3.95 0.42
CA ARG A 36 9.82 2.56 -0.01
C ARG A 36 9.73 2.44 -1.52
N PHE A 37 8.98 3.30 -2.21
CA PHE A 37 8.65 3.09 -3.64
C PHE A 37 9.09 4.22 -4.57
N GLY A 38 9.47 5.37 -4.03
CA GLY A 38 9.94 6.53 -4.80
C GLY A 38 8.86 7.13 -5.68
N ILE A 39 7.62 7.18 -5.17
CA ILE A 39 6.43 7.67 -5.89
C ILE A 39 6.36 9.21 -5.92
N GLY A 40 7.07 9.91 -5.03
CA GLY A 40 7.00 11.36 -4.87
C GLY A 40 5.84 11.80 -3.98
N SER A 41 6.12 12.67 -3.01
CA SER A 41 5.13 13.18 -2.05
C SER A 41 4.04 14.03 -2.71
N GLU A 42 4.35 14.69 -3.83
CA GLU A 42 3.43 15.53 -4.60
C GLU A 42 2.24 14.73 -5.16
N LYS A 43 2.40 13.41 -5.37
CA LYS A 43 1.30 12.53 -5.78
C LYS A 43 0.17 12.47 -4.75
N PHE A 44 0.48 12.78 -3.49
CA PHE A 44 -0.45 12.75 -2.37
C PHE A 44 -0.85 14.14 -1.87
N ALA A 45 -0.45 15.22 -2.56
CA ALA A 45 -0.70 16.59 -2.13
C ALA A 45 -2.21 16.90 -1.96
N GLU A 46 -3.03 16.46 -2.91
CA GLU A 46 -4.48 16.67 -2.90
C GLU A 46 -5.25 15.57 -2.13
N HIS A 47 -4.54 14.68 -1.44
CA HIS A 47 -5.14 13.57 -0.73
C HIS A 47 -5.12 13.75 0.78
N THR A 48 -6.19 13.30 1.40
CA THR A 48 -6.39 13.25 2.83
C THR A 48 -6.32 11.81 3.32
N PHE A 49 -5.81 11.63 4.54
CA PHE A 49 -5.58 10.30 5.11
C PHE A 49 -6.39 10.09 6.36
N TRP A 50 -6.95 8.90 6.49
CA TRP A 50 -7.94 8.58 7.51
C TRP A 50 -7.69 7.22 8.11
N GLU A 51 -8.06 7.04 9.37
CA GLU A 51 -7.98 5.76 10.06
C GLU A 51 -9.36 5.30 10.52
N LYS A 52 -9.68 4.02 10.28
CA LYS A 52 -10.86 3.35 10.84
C LYS A 52 -10.47 2.08 11.58
N GLY A 53 -10.61 2.08 12.90
CA GLY A 53 -10.05 1.06 13.79
C GLY A 53 -8.55 1.26 14.01
N ALA A 54 -7.80 0.17 14.24
CA ALA A 54 -6.38 0.25 14.53
C ALA A 54 -5.51 -0.12 13.31
N GLY A 55 -4.76 0.85 12.81
CA GLY A 55 -3.75 0.74 11.76
C GLY A 55 -4.31 0.42 10.39
N LYS A 56 -5.55 0.81 10.10
CA LYS A 56 -6.17 0.69 8.77
C LYS A 56 -6.27 2.09 8.17
N ILE A 57 -5.28 2.45 7.37
CA ILE A 57 -5.21 3.76 6.74
C ILE A 57 -5.97 3.73 5.42
N TRP A 58 -6.68 4.82 5.17
CA TRP A 58 -7.44 5.10 3.96
C TRP A 58 -6.96 6.42 3.36
N ILE A 59 -7.08 6.51 2.03
CA ILE A 59 -6.76 7.70 1.26
C ILE A 59 -8.04 8.19 0.57
N PHE A 60 -8.26 9.51 0.58
CA PHE A 60 -9.43 10.15 0.02
C PHE A 60 -9.02 11.45 -0.69
N HIS A 61 -9.62 11.76 -1.84
CA HIS A 61 -9.29 12.96 -2.65
C HIS A 61 -10.32 14.06 -2.42
N ASP A 62 -10.61 14.32 -1.15
CA ASP A 62 -11.44 15.44 -0.68
C ASP A 62 -11.35 15.49 0.85
N GLU A 63 -12.15 16.34 1.48
CA GLU A 63 -12.34 16.40 2.91
C GLU A 63 -13.79 16.16 3.33
N VAL A 64 -13.95 15.65 4.55
CA VAL A 64 -15.23 15.53 5.26
C VAL A 64 -15.00 15.93 6.72
N PRO A 65 -16.04 16.22 7.51
CA PRO A 65 -15.87 16.44 8.94
C PRO A 65 -15.17 15.26 9.63
N SER A 66 -14.35 15.53 10.64
CA SER A 66 -13.71 14.50 11.46
C SER A 66 -14.20 14.60 12.90
N PRO A 67 -14.64 13.49 13.53
CA PRO A 67 -14.80 12.15 12.96
C PRO A 67 -16.04 12.01 12.07
N THR A 68 -16.07 10.99 11.21
CA THR A 68 -17.23 10.65 10.36
C THR A 68 -17.62 9.17 10.49
N GLU A 69 -18.91 8.88 10.66
CA GLU A 69 -19.48 7.53 10.79
C GLU A 69 -20.06 7.04 9.46
N ILE A 70 -19.19 6.55 8.57
CA ILE A 70 -19.58 5.89 7.31
C ILE A 70 -18.88 4.54 7.15
N GLU A 71 -19.34 3.73 6.21
CA GLU A 71 -18.78 2.40 5.98
C GLU A 71 -17.42 2.41 5.27
N GLY A 72 -17.24 3.31 4.31
CA GLY A 72 -16.01 3.46 3.55
C GLY A 72 -15.76 4.90 3.12
N LEU A 73 -14.50 5.32 3.18
CA LEU A 73 -14.06 6.66 2.80
C LEU A 73 -12.87 6.53 1.83
N GLY A 74 -13.12 6.78 0.55
CA GLY A 74 -12.11 6.57 -0.50
C GLY A 74 -11.64 5.12 -0.58
N MET A 75 -10.33 4.91 -0.46
CA MET A 75 -9.69 3.61 -0.69
C MET A 75 -8.79 3.21 0.48
N LYS A 76 -8.86 1.93 0.90
CA LYS A 76 -7.88 1.36 1.82
C LYS A 76 -6.49 1.51 1.20
N PHE A 77 -5.57 2.10 1.95
CA PHE A 77 -4.28 2.54 1.43
C PHE A 77 -3.13 1.72 2.01
N LEU A 78 -3.06 1.65 3.34
CA LEU A 78 -1.94 1.10 4.08
C LEU A 78 -2.42 0.34 5.33
N ARG A 79 -1.59 -0.58 5.82
CA ARG A 79 -1.75 -1.25 7.13
C ARG A 79 -0.53 -0.97 7.98
N THR A 80 -0.73 -0.39 9.15
CA THR A 80 0.36 0.10 10.01
C THR A 80 0.47 -0.62 11.36
N ARG A 81 -0.47 -1.54 11.66
CA ARG A 81 -0.45 -2.34 12.91
C ARG A 81 0.56 -3.49 12.89
N GLN A 82 1.01 -3.91 11.71
CA GLN A 82 2.00 -4.98 11.58
C GLN A 82 3.39 -4.43 11.93
N GLU A 83 4.34 -5.32 12.25
CA GLU A 83 5.73 -4.95 12.54
C GLU A 83 6.33 -4.07 11.43
N HIS A 84 5.95 -4.33 10.18
CA HIS A 84 6.24 -3.48 9.04
C HIS A 84 4.96 -3.01 8.38
N TRP A 85 4.96 -1.74 7.95
CA TRP A 85 3.83 -1.18 7.23
C TRP A 85 3.65 -1.89 5.89
N LYS A 86 2.40 -2.26 5.59
CA LYS A 86 2.04 -3.06 4.41
C LYS A 86 1.11 -2.26 3.50
N PRO A 87 1.51 -1.99 2.24
CA PRO A 87 0.65 -1.33 1.27
C PRO A 87 -0.46 -2.30 0.85
N THR A 88 -1.58 -1.77 0.39
CA THR A 88 -2.65 -2.60 -0.17
C THR A 88 -2.46 -2.81 -1.67
N THR A 89 -2.98 -3.93 -2.20
CA THR A 89 -3.02 -4.19 -3.65
C THR A 89 -3.67 -3.05 -4.43
N ASN A 90 -4.77 -2.49 -3.94
CA ASN A 90 -5.44 -1.37 -4.63
C ASN A 90 -4.54 -0.12 -4.65
N ALA A 91 -3.83 0.18 -3.57
CA ALA A 91 -2.94 1.34 -3.50
C ALA A 91 -1.78 1.22 -4.50
N VAL A 92 -1.10 0.06 -4.54
CA VAL A 92 -0.01 -0.14 -5.50
C VAL A 92 -0.51 -0.16 -6.94
N GLN A 93 -1.70 -0.69 -7.22
CA GLN A 93 -2.30 -0.61 -8.55
C GLN A 93 -2.64 0.84 -8.95
N ARG A 94 -3.08 1.67 -8.00
CA ARG A 94 -3.49 3.05 -8.27
C ARG A 94 -2.33 4.02 -8.43
N PHE A 95 -1.26 3.84 -7.67
CA PHE A 95 -0.13 4.80 -7.56
C PHE A 95 1.22 4.23 -8.03
N GLY A 96 1.35 2.90 -8.08
CA GLY A 96 2.63 2.22 -8.30
C GLY A 96 3.24 2.38 -9.68
N ARG A 97 2.50 2.88 -10.69
CA ARG A 97 3.08 3.21 -12.00
C ARG A 97 4.18 4.27 -11.89
N GLY A 98 4.11 5.15 -10.89
CA GLY A 98 5.14 6.15 -10.62
C GLY A 98 6.30 5.65 -9.76
N ALA A 99 6.30 4.39 -9.34
CA ALA A 99 7.34 3.87 -8.46
C ALA A 99 8.67 3.67 -9.19
N THR A 100 9.76 4.11 -8.55
CA THR A 100 11.13 4.08 -9.09
C THR A 100 12.04 3.10 -8.35
N ARG A 101 11.59 2.55 -7.22
CA ARG A 101 12.34 1.59 -6.38
C ARG A 101 11.41 0.52 -5.81
N ASN A 102 11.99 -0.62 -5.43
CA ASN A 102 11.28 -1.77 -4.87
C ASN A 102 10.10 -2.25 -5.74
N VAL A 103 10.34 -2.22 -7.07
CA VAL A 103 9.46 -2.79 -8.09
C VAL A 103 10.19 -3.99 -8.69
N ILE A 104 9.52 -5.13 -8.73
CA ILE A 104 10.02 -6.33 -9.40
C ILE A 104 9.25 -6.53 -10.70
N ASP A 105 9.96 -6.45 -11.82
CA ASP A 105 9.41 -6.69 -13.15
C ASP A 105 9.39 -8.20 -13.41
N LEU A 106 8.20 -8.74 -13.57
CA LEU A 106 7.96 -10.15 -13.81
C LEU A 106 7.83 -10.40 -15.30
N ASP A 107 8.40 -11.51 -15.77
CA ASP A 107 8.09 -12.02 -17.11
C ASP A 107 6.63 -12.56 -17.18
N PRO A 108 6.11 -12.92 -18.36
CA PRO A 108 4.72 -13.39 -18.49
C PRO A 108 4.39 -14.62 -17.62
N GLU A 109 5.31 -15.57 -17.47
CA GLU A 109 5.10 -16.79 -16.69
C GLU A 109 5.06 -16.47 -15.20
N GLN A 110 6.03 -15.67 -14.74
CA GLN A 110 6.12 -15.20 -13.36
C GLN A 110 4.93 -14.32 -12.97
N ALA A 111 4.48 -13.45 -13.87
CA ALA A 111 3.31 -12.61 -13.68
C ALA A 111 2.05 -13.47 -13.49
N MET A 112 1.90 -14.53 -14.27
CA MET A 112 0.77 -15.46 -14.16
C MET A 112 0.79 -16.21 -12.82
N ALA A 113 1.94 -16.76 -12.43
CA ALA A 113 2.11 -17.38 -11.11
C ALA A 113 1.80 -16.40 -9.97
N PHE A 114 2.26 -15.15 -10.09
CA PHE A 114 2.00 -14.12 -9.10
C PHE A 114 0.50 -13.81 -8.93
N VAL A 115 -0.26 -13.67 -10.03
CA VAL A 115 -1.72 -13.40 -9.96
C VAL A 115 -2.53 -14.62 -9.52
N ARG A 116 -2.00 -15.84 -9.71
CA ARG A 116 -2.53 -17.09 -9.11
C ARG A 116 -2.28 -17.17 -7.61
N GLY A 117 -1.43 -16.30 -7.07
CA GLY A 117 -1.10 -16.28 -5.65
C GLY A 117 -0.07 -17.32 -5.27
N GLU A 118 0.80 -17.69 -6.20
CA GLU A 118 1.89 -18.64 -6.04
C GLU A 118 3.16 -17.91 -5.58
N ASP A 119 3.95 -18.58 -4.74
CA ASP A 119 5.25 -18.13 -4.28
C ASP A 119 6.32 -18.60 -5.27
N GLN A 120 7.37 -17.79 -5.49
CA GLN A 120 8.32 -17.99 -6.57
C GLN A 120 9.75 -17.74 -6.09
N GLU A 121 10.68 -18.64 -6.45
CA GLU A 121 12.11 -18.42 -6.30
C GLU A 121 12.61 -17.53 -7.44
N ILE A 122 12.80 -16.24 -7.16
CA ILE A 122 13.22 -15.23 -8.15
C ILE A 122 14.39 -14.49 -7.54
N GLU A 123 15.51 -14.38 -8.24
CA GLU A 123 16.62 -13.55 -7.80
C GLU A 123 16.27 -12.06 -7.91
N TRP A 124 16.55 -11.29 -6.87
CA TRP A 124 16.36 -9.85 -6.85
C TRP A 124 17.45 -9.18 -6.01
N ASP A 125 18.04 -8.14 -6.61
CA ASP A 125 19.20 -7.42 -6.07
C ASP A 125 18.84 -6.24 -5.13
N GLY A 126 17.56 -6.05 -4.80
CA GLY A 126 17.10 -4.95 -3.93
C GLY A 126 16.78 -5.33 -2.48
N ASP A 127 16.13 -4.41 -1.77
CA ASP A 127 15.89 -4.49 -0.32
C ASP A 127 14.70 -5.36 0.09
N TRP A 128 14.95 -6.37 0.92
CA TRP A 128 13.92 -7.27 1.43
C TRP A 128 12.68 -6.54 1.96
N GLY A 129 11.52 -7.19 1.88
CA GLY A 129 10.23 -6.63 2.31
C GLY A 129 9.20 -6.51 1.19
N TYR A 130 8.26 -5.57 1.33
CA TYR A 130 7.16 -5.43 0.37
C TYR A 130 7.60 -4.81 -0.95
N LEU A 131 7.26 -5.47 -2.05
CA LEU A 131 7.53 -5.03 -3.42
C LEU A 131 6.23 -4.74 -4.16
N ILE A 132 6.34 -3.88 -5.17
CA ILE A 132 5.35 -3.81 -6.24
C ILE A 132 5.75 -4.86 -7.28
N ALA A 133 4.95 -5.91 -7.42
CA ALA A 133 5.08 -6.81 -8.55
C ALA A 133 4.44 -6.15 -9.76
N ALA A 134 5.17 -6.04 -10.86
CA ALA A 134 4.73 -5.41 -12.09
C ALA A 134 5.01 -6.29 -13.30
N HIS A 135 4.27 -6.05 -14.38
CA HIS A 135 4.50 -6.68 -15.67
C HIS A 135 4.27 -5.65 -16.78
N GLU A 136 4.96 -5.79 -17.91
CA GLU A 136 4.73 -4.93 -19.07
C GLU A 136 3.42 -5.31 -19.78
N ILE A 137 2.49 -4.37 -19.89
CA ILE A 137 1.24 -4.54 -20.64
C ILE A 137 1.14 -3.38 -21.62
N ALA A 138 1.03 -3.71 -22.91
CA ALA A 138 0.96 -2.71 -23.99
C ALA A 138 2.13 -1.70 -24.00
N GLY A 139 3.34 -2.14 -23.62
CA GLY A 139 4.54 -1.32 -23.59
C GLY A 139 4.68 -0.42 -22.36
N GLU A 140 3.76 -0.54 -21.39
CA GLU A 140 3.80 0.20 -20.14
C GLU A 140 3.93 -0.76 -18.95
N ARG A 141 4.72 -0.36 -17.94
CA ARG A 141 4.83 -1.11 -16.69
C ARG A 141 3.53 -0.99 -15.89
N GLU A 142 2.87 -2.12 -15.70
CA GLU A 142 1.62 -2.21 -14.95
C GLU A 142 1.80 -2.91 -13.60
N PRO A 143 1.53 -2.23 -12.47
CA PRO A 143 1.52 -2.87 -11.16
C PRO A 143 0.43 -3.93 -11.07
N LEU A 144 0.82 -5.18 -10.83
CA LEU A 144 -0.10 -6.29 -10.61
C LEU A 144 -0.58 -6.36 -9.17
N GLY A 145 0.30 -6.07 -8.22
CA GLY A 145 -0.04 -6.12 -6.80
C GLY A 145 1.16 -6.01 -5.87
N VAL A 146 0.95 -6.43 -4.63
CA VAL A 146 2.00 -6.44 -3.59
C VAL A 146 2.59 -7.82 -3.50
N GLY A 147 3.92 -7.91 -3.53
CA GLY A 147 4.68 -9.11 -3.17
C GLY A 147 5.42 -8.89 -1.85
N LEU A 148 5.78 -9.96 -1.15
CA LEU A 148 6.72 -9.92 -0.03
C LEU A 148 7.96 -10.71 -0.43
N TYR A 149 9.11 -10.04 -0.50
CA TYR A 149 10.36 -10.67 -0.84
C TYR A 149 11.22 -10.93 0.39
N LEU A 150 11.56 -12.19 0.62
CA LEU A 150 12.40 -12.64 1.73
C LEU A 150 13.25 -13.83 1.29
N HIS A 151 14.54 -13.83 1.62
CA HIS A 151 15.43 -14.99 1.43
C HIS A 151 15.46 -15.59 0.00
N GLY A 152 15.36 -14.76 -1.05
CA GLY A 152 15.36 -15.24 -2.44
C GLY A 152 13.98 -15.66 -2.98
N GLU A 153 12.93 -15.47 -2.20
CA GLU A 153 11.57 -15.89 -2.53
C GLU A 153 10.64 -14.67 -2.61
N LEU A 154 9.92 -14.54 -3.73
CA LEU A 154 8.81 -13.61 -3.89
C LEU A 154 7.50 -14.31 -3.52
N ARG A 155 6.89 -13.89 -2.41
CA ARG A 155 5.58 -14.38 -1.99
C ARG A 155 4.45 -13.50 -2.49
N SER A 156 3.46 -14.09 -3.14
CA SER A 156 2.30 -13.33 -3.61
C SER A 156 1.32 -13.07 -2.46
N VAL A 157 1.03 -11.80 -2.18
CA VAL A 157 -0.02 -11.43 -1.20
C VAL A 157 -1.35 -11.09 -1.86
N VAL A 158 -1.58 -11.54 -3.11
CA VAL A 158 -2.85 -11.40 -3.81
C VAL A 158 -3.96 -12.10 -2.99
N PRO A 159 -5.02 -11.37 -2.60
CA PRO A 159 -6.11 -11.95 -1.82
C PRO A 159 -6.75 -13.14 -2.55
N LYS A 160 -7.10 -14.21 -1.82
CA LYS A 160 -7.65 -15.45 -2.41
C LYS A 160 -8.79 -15.21 -3.40
N GLY A 161 -9.78 -14.38 -3.04
CA GLY A 161 -10.91 -14.05 -3.90
C GLY A 161 -10.59 -13.13 -5.10
N ARG A 162 -9.33 -12.76 -5.30
CA ARG A 162 -8.83 -11.98 -6.45
C ARG A 162 -7.82 -12.75 -7.29
N ARG A 163 -7.51 -13.99 -6.92
CA ARG A 163 -6.63 -14.84 -7.71
C ARG A 163 -7.30 -15.17 -9.04
N ARG A 164 -6.51 -15.25 -10.10
CA ARG A 164 -6.97 -15.65 -11.45
C ARG A 164 -6.49 -17.06 -11.69
N GLU A 165 -7.37 -17.96 -12.11
CA GLU A 165 -7.03 -19.37 -12.32
C GLU A 165 -6.78 -19.73 -13.79
N ASP A 166 -6.97 -18.78 -14.72
CA ASP A 166 -6.90 -19.02 -16.17
C ASP A 166 -5.88 -18.08 -16.83
#